data_AF-A0AAV6Z8H4-F1
#
_entry.id   AF-A0AAV6Z8H4-F1
#
_cell.length_a   1.000
_cell.length_b   1.000
_cell.length_c   1.000
_cell.angle_alpha   90.00
_cell.angle_beta   90.00
_cell.angle_gamma   90.00
#
_symmetry.space_group_name_H-M   'P 1'
#
loop_
_entity.id
_entity.type
_entity.pdbx_description
1 polymer ?
#
loop_
_entity_poly.entity_id
_entity_poly.type
_entity_poly.pdbx_seq_one_letter_code
_entity_poly.pdbx_strand_id
1 'polypeptide(L)'
;MGQQNPFVKEFPRHGPDLPHSQTPPANHLQNRGSVSRKMPMWCTEILHLSSCLPFLEERPKPSPAGVYPRRSPLFPEVCYIDLKKEKTKLAQKSVDRSLAFLDECLKLMSEKEALQQTAVIGAIEGGDLQEERLRSARETAKRPVSGFLLDGFQEQSASFEAKLNLISAVTAELPEDKPRLVHGIGRPDQVLDCIERGVDLFDSTFPYEVTERGCALSFTHQHPPDPETSGEPQHPVLEKEKPCNGERNEEESDPEIDQSSITSYEICLKEKRYREDFRPLLAGCTCYCCRNHSRAYVYHLLTSRELLAGILLMIHNFQQYFSFFQSVRRALRDGTFQDLKQRIQRRAP
;
A
#
# COMPACT_ATOMS: atom_id res chain seq x y z
N MET A 1 49.87 43.86 12.78
CA MET A 1 49.05 42.85 12.09
C MET A 1 49.95 41.62 11.91
N GLY A 2 50.13 40.74 12.91
CA GLY A 2 49.27 39.57 13.20
C GLY A 2 49.49 38.48 12.13
N GLN A 3 50.64 37.79 12.06
CA GLN A 3 51.15 36.61 12.81
C GLN A 3 51.16 35.32 11.96
N GLN A 4 52.17 34.48 12.21
CA GLN A 4 52.75 33.39 11.41
C GLN A 4 51.91 32.10 11.35
N ASN A 5 52.19 31.22 10.36
CA ASN A 5 52.35 29.79 10.68
C ASN A 5 53.35 29.06 9.74
N PRO A 6 54.34 28.30 10.25
CA PRO A 6 55.36 27.56 9.50
C PRO A 6 55.12 26.02 9.53
N PHE A 7 56.08 25.26 8.98
CA PHE A 7 56.32 23.80 9.11
C PHE A 7 55.72 22.86 8.06
N VAL A 8 56.52 22.63 7.01
CA VAL A 8 56.67 21.35 6.29
C VAL A 8 57.78 20.56 6.98
N LYS A 9 57.55 19.28 7.31
CA LYS A 9 58.59 18.33 7.75
C LYS A 9 58.29 16.93 7.20
N GLU A 10 59.31 16.29 6.65
CA GLU A 10 59.31 14.94 6.08
C GLU A 10 59.63 13.82 7.11
N PHE A 11 59.25 12.58 6.74
CA PHE A 11 59.71 11.23 7.13
C PHE A 11 59.42 10.69 8.57
N PRO A 12 59.40 9.36 8.85
CA PRO A 12 59.72 8.18 8.01
C PRO A 12 58.68 7.01 8.01
N ARG A 13 58.92 6.04 7.12
CA ARG A 13 58.31 4.69 7.12
C ARG A 13 58.97 3.84 8.22
N HIS A 14 58.17 3.22 9.11
CA HIS A 14 58.34 1.87 9.67
C HIS A 14 57.41 1.68 10.89
N GLY A 15 56.66 0.57 10.89
CA GLY A 15 55.85 0.08 12.01
C GLY A 15 55.33 -1.33 11.66
N PRO A 16 55.20 -2.25 12.62
CA PRO A 16 55.65 -3.64 12.47
C PRO A 16 54.57 -4.64 12.03
N ASP A 17 55.07 -5.77 11.50
CA ASP A 17 54.35 -7.01 11.20
C ASP A 17 53.53 -7.54 12.39
N LEU A 18 52.27 -7.90 12.12
CA LEU A 18 51.45 -8.75 12.98
C LEU A 18 50.90 -9.93 12.16
N PRO A 19 50.88 -11.15 12.75
CA PRO A 19 50.89 -12.40 12.00
C PRO A 19 49.52 -12.86 11.49
N HIS A 20 49.56 -13.54 10.34
CA HIS A 20 48.48 -14.38 9.83
C HIS A 20 48.01 -15.40 10.88
N SER A 21 46.77 -15.30 11.34
CA SER A 21 46.07 -16.37 12.05
C SER A 21 44.92 -16.92 11.21
N GLN A 22 45.19 -18.12 10.72
CA GLN A 22 44.34 -19.21 10.27
C GLN A 22 42.84 -19.08 10.62
N THR A 23 42.01 -19.15 9.58
CA THR A 23 40.59 -19.49 9.66
C THR A 23 40.40 -20.93 10.17
N PRO A 24 39.65 -21.18 11.26
CA PRO A 24 39.13 -22.51 11.56
C PRO A 24 37.82 -22.78 10.78
N PRO A 25 37.46 -24.05 10.55
CA PRO A 25 36.44 -24.44 9.58
C PRO A 25 35.02 -24.19 10.08
N ALA A 26 34.12 -24.00 9.11
CA ALA A 26 32.69 -23.83 9.30
C ALA A 26 32.09 -25.03 10.04
N ASN A 27 31.64 -24.82 11.28
CA ASN A 27 30.77 -25.75 11.98
C ASN A 27 29.31 -25.32 11.82
N HIS A 28 28.53 -26.30 11.36
CA HIS A 28 27.08 -26.34 11.28
C HIS A 28 26.33 -25.48 12.31
N LEU A 29 25.54 -24.52 11.82
CA LEU A 29 24.37 -24.00 12.52
C LEU A 29 23.15 -24.14 11.62
N GLN A 30 22.40 -25.20 11.91
CA GLN A 30 21.05 -25.46 11.41
C GLN A 30 20.15 -24.23 11.56
N ASN A 31 19.50 -23.86 10.46
CA ASN A 31 18.37 -22.96 10.42
C ASN A 31 17.25 -23.51 11.33
N ARG A 32 17.07 -22.90 12.50
CA ARG A 32 15.89 -23.08 13.36
C ARG A 32 15.10 -21.79 13.36
N GLY A 33 13.90 -21.86 12.77
CA GLY A 33 12.65 -21.28 13.25
C GLY A 33 12.61 -19.78 13.50
N SER A 34 11.64 -19.12 12.85
CA SER A 34 11.02 -17.88 13.34
C SER A 34 10.75 -17.98 14.85
N VAL A 35 11.53 -17.25 15.65
CA VAL A 35 11.44 -17.28 17.11
C VAL A 35 10.23 -16.44 17.55
N SER A 36 9.38 -17.07 18.36
CA SER A 36 8.10 -16.65 18.95
C SER A 36 8.03 -15.27 19.64
N ARG A 37 9.04 -14.41 19.56
CA ARG A 37 9.09 -13.13 20.30
C ARG A 37 9.33 -11.88 19.45
N LYS A 38 9.67 -12.00 18.16
CA LYS A 38 9.98 -10.84 17.32
C LYS A 38 9.47 -11.05 15.90
N MET A 39 8.64 -10.13 15.42
CA MET A 39 8.28 -10.02 14.01
C MET A 39 9.19 -8.96 13.38
N PRO A 40 9.96 -9.26 12.32
CA PRO A 40 10.81 -8.27 11.68
C PRO A 40 9.93 -7.20 11.00
N MET A 41 10.11 -5.94 11.35
CA MET A 41 9.53 -4.80 10.62
C MET A 41 10.49 -4.35 9.52
N TRP A 42 9.94 -4.08 8.35
CA TRP A 42 10.59 -3.25 7.33
C TRP A 42 9.89 -1.88 7.37
N CYS A 43 10.63 -0.82 7.68
CA CYS A 43 10.07 0.52 7.78
C CYS A 43 9.63 1.04 6.40
N THR A 44 8.34 0.90 6.11
CA THR A 44 7.57 1.80 5.23
C THR A 44 6.21 2.02 5.91
N GLU A 45 5.84 3.28 6.09
CA GLU A 45 4.87 3.77 7.06
C GLU A 45 3.43 3.27 6.87
N ILE A 46 3.05 2.20 7.58
CA ILE A 46 1.74 2.01 8.21
C ILE A 46 2.01 1.30 9.55
N LEU A 47 1.70 1.94 10.68
CA LEU A 47 1.75 1.30 12.00
C LEU A 47 0.64 0.23 12.07
N HIS A 48 0.92 -0.95 11.54
CA HIS A 48 0.23 -2.17 11.95
C HIS A 48 0.58 -2.40 13.42
N LEU A 49 -0.44 -2.44 14.28
CA LEU A 49 -0.28 -2.67 15.71
C LEU A 49 0.22 -4.09 16.04
N SER A 50 0.55 -4.93 15.07
CA SER A 50 1.05 -6.30 15.23
C SER A 50 2.46 -6.40 15.86
N SER A 51 3.13 -5.28 16.19
CA SER A 51 4.55 -5.27 16.59
C SER A 51 5.01 -4.11 17.48
N CYS A 52 4.25 -3.74 18.51
CA CYS A 52 4.59 -2.59 19.38
C CYS A 52 5.28 -2.88 20.73
N LEU A 53 5.65 -4.12 21.08
CA LEU A 53 6.29 -4.37 22.40
C LEU A 53 7.63 -3.62 22.60
N PRO A 54 8.59 -3.64 21.65
CA PRO A 54 9.82 -2.86 21.79
C PRO A 54 9.64 -1.36 21.47
N PHE A 55 8.64 -1.00 20.66
CA PHE A 55 8.42 0.37 20.19
C PHE A 55 7.74 1.26 21.25
N LEU A 56 6.95 0.66 22.15
CA LEU A 56 6.39 1.36 23.31
C LEU A 56 7.43 1.62 24.41
N GLU A 57 8.62 1.00 24.33
CA GLU A 57 9.69 1.18 25.32
C GLU A 57 10.81 2.13 24.86
N GLU A 58 11.06 2.29 23.55
CA GLU A 58 12.14 3.15 23.05
C GLU A 58 11.72 3.95 21.80
N ARG A 59 11.85 5.29 21.82
CA ARG A 59 11.91 6.10 20.59
C ARG A 59 13.40 6.27 20.18
N PRO A 60 13.89 5.66 19.09
CA PRO A 60 15.25 5.93 18.63
C PRO A 60 15.29 7.11 17.64
N LYS A 61 16.34 7.94 17.77
CA LYS A 61 16.74 8.98 16.80
C LYS A 61 17.37 8.34 15.55
N PRO A 62 17.31 8.96 14.36
CA PRO A 62 17.79 8.34 13.13
C PRO A 62 19.28 8.61 12.87
N SER A 63 19.99 7.59 12.37
CA SER A 63 21.26 7.73 11.64
C SER A 63 21.52 6.49 10.76
N PRO A 64 22.35 6.59 9.69
CA PRO A 64 21.97 6.08 8.37
C PRO A 64 22.76 4.87 7.83
N ALA A 65 22.18 4.29 6.77
CA ALA A 65 22.76 3.54 5.65
C ALA A 65 23.49 2.20 5.90
N GLY A 66 23.03 1.15 5.20
CA GLY A 66 23.75 -0.12 5.04
C GLY A 66 23.13 -1.02 3.96
N VAL A 67 23.85 -1.20 2.85
CA VAL A 67 23.52 -1.98 1.65
C VAL A 67 23.74 -3.48 1.90
N TYR A 68 22.83 -4.38 1.48
CA TYR A 68 23.08 -5.83 1.36
C TYR A 68 22.26 -6.51 0.23
N PRO A 69 22.70 -7.67 -0.31
CA PRO A 69 22.65 -7.98 -1.74
C PRO A 69 21.54 -8.94 -2.17
N ARG A 70 21.17 -8.87 -3.46
CA ARG A 70 20.24 -9.78 -4.16
C ARG A 70 20.82 -11.21 -4.23
N ARG A 71 19.98 -12.22 -3.96
CA ARG A 71 20.18 -13.59 -4.48
C ARG A 71 18.85 -14.16 -4.98
N SER A 72 18.91 -14.66 -6.20
CA SER A 72 17.83 -15.32 -6.95
C SER A 72 17.49 -16.70 -6.34
N PRO A 73 16.24 -17.18 -6.42
CA PRO A 73 15.87 -18.50 -5.92
C PRO A 73 16.06 -19.58 -6.99
N LEU A 74 16.66 -20.71 -6.60
CA LEU A 74 16.56 -22.00 -7.28
C LEU A 74 15.39 -22.78 -6.66
N PHE A 75 14.49 -23.27 -7.51
CA PHE A 75 13.33 -24.09 -7.16
C PHE A 75 13.74 -25.49 -6.65
N PRO A 76 12.92 -26.10 -5.79
CA PRO A 76 12.60 -27.52 -5.98
C PRO A 76 11.10 -27.85 -5.85
N GLU A 77 10.67 -28.83 -6.64
CA GLU A 77 9.37 -29.50 -6.62
C GLU A 77 9.05 -30.15 -5.26
N VAL A 78 7.81 -30.01 -4.74
CA VAL A 78 7.31 -30.80 -3.59
C VAL A 78 5.80 -31.12 -3.71
N CYS A 79 5.51 -32.41 -3.52
CA CYS A 79 4.29 -33.15 -3.17
C CYS A 79 2.98 -32.39 -2.85
N TYR A 80 1.91 -32.75 -3.57
CA TYR A 80 0.56 -32.15 -3.48
C TYR A 80 -0.26 -32.54 -2.22
N ILE A 81 0.21 -33.43 -1.33
CA ILE A 81 -0.61 -34.01 -0.24
C ILE A 81 -0.39 -33.37 1.16
N ASP A 82 0.59 -32.48 1.37
CA ASP A 82 0.80 -31.83 2.70
C ASP A 82 0.51 -30.32 2.77
N LEU A 83 0.30 -29.65 1.63
CA LEU A 83 0.08 -28.20 1.58
C LEU A 83 -1.18 -27.75 2.33
N LYS A 84 -2.26 -28.55 2.30
CA LYS A 84 -3.55 -28.16 2.93
C LYS A 84 -3.46 -28.21 4.46
N LYS A 85 -2.85 -29.25 5.03
CA LYS A 85 -2.64 -29.37 6.48
C LYS A 85 -1.68 -28.30 7.00
N GLU A 86 -0.65 -27.98 6.22
CA GLU A 86 0.32 -26.97 6.57
C GLU A 86 -0.29 -25.56 6.57
N LYS A 87 -1.11 -25.23 5.54
CA LYS A 87 -1.89 -23.98 5.49
C LYS A 87 -2.87 -23.86 6.66
N THR A 88 -3.56 -24.93 7.05
CA THR A 88 -4.45 -24.91 8.22
C THR A 88 -3.70 -24.63 9.51
N LYS A 89 -2.57 -25.31 9.75
CA LYS A 89 -1.74 -25.05 10.93
C LYS A 89 -1.17 -23.63 10.95
N LEU A 90 -0.82 -23.09 9.78
CA LEU A 90 -0.29 -21.73 9.66
C LEU A 90 -1.36 -20.68 10.00
N ALA A 91 -2.57 -20.82 9.45
CA ALA A 91 -3.70 -19.96 9.77
C ALA A 91 -4.09 -20.02 11.26
N GLN A 92 -4.11 -21.22 11.84
CA GLN A 92 -4.37 -21.38 13.28
C GLN A 92 -3.35 -20.63 14.13
N LYS A 93 -2.07 -20.80 13.81
CA LYS A 93 -0.97 -20.12 14.50
C LYS A 93 -1.02 -18.61 14.35
N SER A 94 -1.43 -18.09 13.19
CA SER A 94 -1.54 -16.63 13.01
C SER A 94 -2.63 -16.06 13.90
N VAL A 95 -3.80 -16.71 13.96
CA VAL A 95 -4.89 -16.32 14.86
C VAL A 95 -4.46 -16.40 16.34
N ASP A 96 -3.89 -17.52 16.76
CA ASP A 96 -3.48 -17.73 18.16
C ASP A 96 -2.43 -16.69 18.60
N ARG A 97 -1.46 -16.40 17.72
CA ARG A 97 -0.41 -15.41 18.00
C ARG A 97 -0.99 -13.99 18.07
N SER A 98 -1.90 -13.63 17.17
CA SER A 98 -2.48 -12.29 17.14
C SER A 98 -3.41 -12.05 18.34
N LEU A 99 -4.14 -13.07 18.81
CA LEU A 99 -4.91 -13.00 20.05
C LEU A 99 -4.00 -12.86 21.28
N ALA A 100 -2.95 -13.67 21.38
CA ALA A 100 -1.99 -13.58 22.48
C ALA A 100 -1.31 -12.19 22.53
N PHE A 101 -0.95 -11.66 21.36
CA PHE A 101 -0.34 -10.34 21.24
C PHE A 101 -1.33 -9.22 21.61
N LEU A 102 -2.59 -9.32 21.17
CA LEU A 102 -3.64 -8.39 21.56
C LEU A 102 -3.83 -8.35 23.09
N ASP A 103 -3.92 -9.52 23.71
CA ASP A 103 -4.11 -9.64 25.16
C ASP A 103 -2.91 -9.03 25.92
N GLU A 104 -1.68 -9.21 25.42
CA GLU A 104 -0.46 -8.58 25.98
C GLU A 104 -0.47 -7.05 25.82
N CYS A 105 -0.87 -6.54 24.64
CA CYS A 105 -1.00 -5.09 24.42
C CYS A 105 -2.05 -4.46 25.33
N LEU A 106 -3.23 -5.09 25.48
CA LEU A 106 -4.29 -4.60 26.35
C LEU A 106 -3.85 -4.54 27.81
N LYS A 107 -3.10 -5.55 28.28
CA LYS A 107 -2.50 -5.55 29.61
C LYS A 107 -1.56 -4.36 29.79
N LEU A 108 -0.62 -4.15 28.86
CA LEU A 108 0.32 -3.03 28.94
C LEU A 108 -0.38 -1.67 28.91
N MET A 109 -1.47 -1.55 28.16
CA MET A 109 -2.24 -0.32 28.10
C MET A 109 -2.99 -0.02 29.40
N SER A 110 -3.43 -1.05 30.11
CA SER A 110 -4.01 -0.89 31.45
C SER A 110 -2.97 -0.46 32.50
N GLU A 111 -1.70 -0.88 32.33
CA GLU A 111 -0.64 -0.63 33.31
C GLU A 111 0.06 0.72 33.08
N LYS A 112 0.15 1.19 31.83
CA LYS A 112 0.87 2.41 31.46
C LYS A 112 -0.09 3.59 31.27
N GLU A 113 -0.05 4.55 32.18
CA GLU A 113 -0.87 5.79 32.13
C GLU A 113 -0.75 6.53 30.79
N ALA A 114 0.46 6.58 30.21
CA ALA A 114 0.72 7.21 28.91
C ALA A 114 -0.05 6.58 27.73
N LEU A 115 -0.62 5.38 27.90
CA LEU A 115 -1.36 4.65 26.86
C LEU A 115 -2.87 4.61 27.11
N GLN A 116 -3.37 5.16 28.21
CA GLN A 116 -4.80 5.07 28.58
C GLN A 116 -5.74 5.79 27.59
N GLN A 117 -5.23 6.77 26.83
CA GLN A 117 -6.00 7.48 25.80
C GLN A 117 -5.84 6.90 24.40
N THR A 118 -5.05 5.83 24.24
CA THR A 118 -4.78 5.22 22.94
C THR A 118 -5.89 4.20 22.61
N ALA A 119 -6.37 4.23 21.37
CA ALA A 119 -7.30 3.24 20.85
C ALA A 119 -6.54 1.98 20.36
N VAL A 120 -7.13 0.79 20.54
CA VAL A 120 -6.59 -0.46 20.01
C VAL A 120 -7.46 -0.95 18.88
N ILE A 121 -6.85 -1.26 17.75
CA ILE A 121 -7.50 -1.94 16.63
C ILE A 121 -7.14 -3.42 16.70
N GLY A 122 -8.15 -4.29 16.79
CA GLY A 122 -7.97 -5.73 16.80
C GLY A 122 -7.76 -6.25 15.38
N ALA A 123 -6.64 -6.92 15.11
CA ALA A 123 -6.38 -7.54 13.81
C ALA A 123 -7.18 -8.85 13.67
N ILE A 124 -7.83 -9.02 12.52
CA ILE A 124 -8.52 -10.24 12.13
C ILE A 124 -7.65 -10.99 11.13
N GLU A 125 -7.22 -12.18 11.54
CA GLU A 125 -6.26 -13.03 10.84
C GLU A 125 -6.94 -14.34 10.41
N GLY A 126 -6.16 -15.31 9.91
CA GLY A 126 -6.65 -16.63 9.52
C GLY A 126 -6.48 -16.95 8.04
N GLY A 127 -5.82 -16.07 7.28
CA GLY A 127 -5.50 -16.27 5.86
C GLY A 127 -6.74 -16.53 5.01
N ASP A 128 -6.66 -17.49 4.09
CA ASP A 128 -7.74 -17.87 3.17
C ASP A 128 -8.74 -18.88 3.79
N LEU A 129 -8.61 -19.22 5.08
CA LEU A 129 -9.47 -20.21 5.73
C LEU A 129 -10.60 -19.53 6.48
N GLN A 130 -11.82 -19.68 5.95
CA GLN A 130 -13.02 -19.07 6.51
C GLN A 130 -13.24 -19.43 7.98
N GLU A 131 -13.06 -20.69 8.38
CA GLU A 131 -13.24 -21.12 9.77
C GLU A 131 -12.31 -20.35 10.74
N GLU A 132 -11.04 -20.20 10.37
CA GLU A 132 -10.05 -19.48 11.17
C GLU A 132 -10.29 -17.96 11.18
N ARG A 133 -10.76 -17.41 10.05
CA ARG A 133 -11.21 -16.01 9.96
C ARG A 133 -12.37 -15.70 10.89
N LEU A 134 -13.39 -16.57 10.90
CA LEU A 134 -14.54 -16.43 11.80
C LEU A 134 -14.13 -16.62 13.26
N ARG A 135 -13.24 -17.58 13.56
CA ARG A 135 -12.67 -17.76 14.90
C ARG A 135 -11.94 -16.49 15.35
N SER A 136 -11.10 -15.92 14.50
CA SER A 136 -10.38 -14.67 14.78
C SER A 136 -11.35 -13.51 15.03
N ALA A 137 -12.34 -13.32 14.17
CA ALA A 137 -13.36 -12.28 14.32
C ALA A 137 -14.10 -12.37 15.67
N ARG A 138 -14.65 -13.55 15.97
CA ARG A 138 -15.41 -13.80 17.21
C ARG A 138 -14.55 -13.64 18.46
N GLU A 139 -13.31 -14.14 18.44
CA GLU A 139 -12.42 -14.02 19.59
C GLU A 139 -11.95 -12.57 19.80
N THR A 140 -11.51 -11.89 18.75
CA THR A 140 -11.08 -10.49 18.83
C THR A 140 -12.21 -9.59 19.30
N ALA A 141 -13.46 -9.83 18.87
CA ALA A 141 -14.64 -9.07 19.28
C ALA A 141 -14.97 -9.17 20.78
N LYS A 142 -14.49 -10.21 21.49
CA LYS A 142 -14.63 -10.35 22.96
C LYS A 142 -13.75 -9.37 23.73
N ARG A 143 -12.74 -8.77 23.10
CA ARG A 143 -11.79 -7.84 23.74
C ARG A 143 -12.29 -6.39 23.62
N PRO A 144 -11.87 -5.49 24.53
CA PRO A 144 -12.23 -4.07 24.48
C PRO A 144 -11.44 -3.30 23.41
N VAL A 145 -11.49 -3.75 22.17
CA VAL A 145 -10.91 -3.05 21.01
C VAL A 145 -11.84 -1.95 20.50
N SER A 146 -11.27 -0.89 19.95
CA SER A 146 -11.97 0.27 19.39
C SER A 146 -12.42 0.08 17.94
N GLY A 147 -11.95 -0.98 17.28
CA GLY A 147 -12.26 -1.30 15.89
C GLY A 147 -11.52 -2.55 15.43
N PHE A 148 -11.72 -2.94 14.18
CA PHE A 148 -11.18 -4.18 13.62
C PHE A 148 -10.42 -3.93 12.33
N LEU A 149 -9.23 -4.50 12.20
CA LEU A 149 -8.45 -4.51 10.97
C LEU A 149 -8.60 -5.87 10.28
N LEU A 150 -9.15 -5.87 9.08
CA LEU A 150 -9.23 -7.02 8.19
C LEU A 150 -7.90 -7.11 7.43
N ASP A 151 -6.96 -7.88 7.96
CA ASP A 151 -5.59 -8.01 7.41
C ASP A 151 -5.47 -9.19 6.44
N GLY A 152 -4.40 -9.28 5.66
CA GLY A 152 -4.05 -10.44 4.84
C GLY A 152 -4.84 -10.58 3.53
N PHE A 153 -5.44 -9.49 3.04
CA PHE A 153 -6.16 -9.47 1.76
C PHE A 153 -5.31 -8.99 0.57
N GLN A 154 -4.08 -8.53 0.81
CA GLN A 154 -3.12 -8.14 -0.23
C GLN A 154 -2.52 -9.32 -1.01
N GLU A 155 -2.58 -10.55 -0.50
CA GLU A 155 -1.90 -11.70 -1.09
C GLU A 155 -2.55 -12.14 -2.41
N GLN A 156 -1.77 -12.38 -3.47
CA GLN A 156 -2.27 -12.63 -4.84
C GLN A 156 -2.81 -14.04 -5.07
N SER A 157 -2.76 -14.93 -4.07
CA SER A 157 -3.13 -16.35 -4.22
C SER A 157 -4.63 -16.57 -4.45
N ALA A 158 -5.49 -15.72 -3.90
CA ALA A 158 -6.93 -15.85 -3.98
C ALA A 158 -7.55 -14.84 -4.97
N SER A 159 -8.59 -15.28 -5.69
CA SER A 159 -9.38 -14.37 -6.52
C SER A 159 -10.03 -13.29 -5.66
N PHE A 160 -10.26 -12.11 -6.23
CA PHE A 160 -10.91 -11.03 -5.50
C PHE A 160 -12.31 -11.42 -5.00
N GLU A 161 -13.05 -12.22 -5.77
CA GLU A 161 -14.35 -12.75 -5.35
C GLU A 161 -14.25 -13.64 -4.10
N ALA A 162 -13.23 -14.50 -4.01
CA ALA A 162 -13.00 -15.31 -2.82
C ALA A 162 -12.69 -14.43 -1.59
N LYS A 163 -11.90 -13.36 -1.78
CA LYS A 163 -11.61 -12.36 -0.74
C LYS A 163 -12.89 -11.65 -0.30
N LEU A 164 -13.74 -11.23 -1.24
CA LEU A 164 -15.03 -10.60 -0.96
C LEU A 164 -15.96 -11.49 -0.13
N ASN A 165 -16.01 -12.80 -0.43
CA ASN A 165 -16.77 -13.76 0.36
C ASN A 165 -16.26 -13.88 1.80
N LEU A 166 -14.93 -13.91 1.99
CA LEU A 166 -14.33 -13.90 3.32
C LEU A 166 -14.61 -12.60 4.08
N ILE A 167 -14.49 -11.44 3.42
CA ILE A 167 -14.82 -10.13 4.02
C ILE A 167 -16.28 -10.12 4.47
N SER A 168 -17.21 -10.57 3.62
CA SER A 168 -18.63 -10.63 3.98
C SER A 168 -18.90 -11.57 5.17
N ALA A 169 -18.23 -12.72 5.22
CA ALA A 169 -18.39 -13.66 6.32
C ALA A 169 -17.82 -13.10 7.64
N VAL A 170 -16.67 -12.44 7.59
CA VAL A 170 -16.03 -11.82 8.77
C VAL A 170 -16.84 -10.66 9.31
N THR A 171 -17.25 -9.73 8.43
CA THR A 171 -17.97 -8.51 8.82
C THR A 171 -19.31 -8.80 9.48
N ALA A 172 -19.99 -9.89 9.09
CA ALA A 172 -21.22 -10.37 9.71
C ALA A 172 -21.05 -10.84 11.17
N GLU A 173 -19.84 -11.21 11.59
CA GLU A 173 -19.54 -11.61 12.98
C GLU A 173 -19.07 -10.43 13.85
N LEU A 174 -18.76 -9.28 13.24
CA LEU A 174 -18.20 -8.12 13.93
C LEU A 174 -19.31 -7.15 14.35
N PRO A 175 -19.20 -6.55 15.55
CA PRO A 175 -20.23 -5.64 16.07
C PRO A 175 -20.34 -4.37 15.21
N GLU A 176 -21.58 -3.93 14.97
CA GLU A 176 -21.91 -2.83 14.06
C GLU A 176 -21.52 -1.44 14.56
N ASP A 177 -21.34 -1.26 15.86
CA ASP A 177 -20.99 0.01 16.50
C ASP A 177 -19.49 0.33 16.43
N LYS A 178 -18.69 -0.52 15.79
CA LYS A 178 -17.22 -0.37 15.69
C LYS A 178 -16.75 -0.35 14.24
N PRO A 179 -15.76 0.51 13.90
CA PRO A 179 -15.26 0.63 12.55
C PRO A 179 -14.46 -0.61 12.11
N ARG A 180 -14.61 -0.96 10.84
CA ARG A 180 -13.89 -2.04 10.15
C ARG A 180 -12.96 -1.43 9.11
N LEU A 181 -11.67 -1.65 9.32
CA LEU A 181 -10.59 -1.20 8.44
C LEU A 181 -10.16 -2.37 7.57
N VAL A 182 -9.84 -2.12 6.30
CA VAL A 182 -9.16 -3.10 5.45
C VAL A 182 -7.85 -2.53 4.96
N HIS A 183 -6.82 -3.38 4.92
CA HIS A 183 -5.52 -3.04 4.37
C HIS A 183 -5.30 -3.74 3.02
N GLY A 184 -4.65 -3.05 2.08
CA GLY A 184 -4.22 -3.63 0.80
C GLY A 184 -5.32 -3.70 -0.26
N ILE A 185 -6.44 -3.00 -0.04
CA ILE A 185 -7.51 -2.84 -1.03
C ILE A 185 -7.70 -1.34 -1.26
N GLY A 186 -7.31 -0.85 -2.44
CA GLY A 186 -7.41 0.57 -2.77
C GLY A 186 -7.88 0.89 -4.19
N ARG A 187 -8.09 -0.11 -5.05
CA ARG A 187 -8.62 0.15 -6.40
C ARG A 187 -10.10 0.58 -6.31
N PRO A 188 -10.56 1.60 -7.06
CA PRO A 188 -11.89 2.18 -6.84
C PRO A 188 -13.07 1.20 -6.88
N ASP A 189 -13.08 0.25 -7.82
CA ASP A 189 -14.07 -0.83 -7.88
C ASP A 189 -14.04 -1.73 -6.65
N GLN A 190 -12.84 -2.16 -6.25
CA GLN A 190 -12.65 -3.04 -5.11
C GLN A 190 -13.08 -2.38 -3.80
N VAL A 191 -12.78 -1.10 -3.64
CA VAL A 191 -13.23 -0.28 -2.51
C VAL A 191 -14.76 -0.28 -2.43
N LEU A 192 -15.46 -0.06 -3.55
CA LEU A 192 -16.93 -0.07 -3.57
C LEU A 192 -17.51 -1.44 -3.21
N ASP A 193 -16.93 -2.54 -3.71
CA ASP A 193 -17.38 -3.89 -3.36
C ASP A 193 -17.17 -4.22 -1.87
N CYS A 194 -16.13 -3.66 -1.25
CA CYS A 194 -15.86 -3.81 0.18
C CYS A 194 -16.80 -2.96 1.04
N ILE A 195 -17.14 -1.74 0.59
CA ILE A 195 -18.11 -0.87 1.27
C ILE A 195 -19.48 -1.56 1.35
N GLU A 196 -19.94 -2.20 0.26
CA GLU A 196 -21.20 -2.97 0.27
C GLU A 196 -21.19 -4.13 1.27
N ARG A 197 -20.01 -4.59 1.66
CA ARG A 197 -19.80 -5.67 2.63
C ARG A 197 -19.46 -5.16 4.03
N GLY A 198 -19.71 -3.87 4.29
CA GLY A 198 -19.59 -3.29 5.63
C GLY A 198 -18.17 -2.92 6.05
N VAL A 199 -17.27 -2.64 5.09
CA VAL A 199 -15.95 -2.04 5.40
C VAL A 199 -16.06 -0.53 5.42
N ASP A 200 -15.47 0.10 6.44
CA ASP A 200 -15.61 1.54 6.72
C ASP A 200 -14.38 2.36 6.32
N LEU A 201 -13.18 1.81 6.54
CA LEU A 201 -11.92 2.52 6.37
C LEU A 201 -10.96 1.74 5.48
N PHE A 202 -10.23 2.50 4.65
CA PHE A 202 -9.28 2.00 3.67
C PHE A 202 -8.00 2.81 3.79
N ASP A 203 -6.86 2.17 3.55
CA ASP A 203 -5.61 2.90 3.35
C ASP A 203 -5.57 3.56 1.96
N SER A 204 -4.68 4.54 1.82
CA SER A 204 -4.49 5.29 0.58
C SER A 204 -3.20 4.91 -0.13
N THR A 205 -2.81 3.63 -0.10
CA THR A 205 -1.61 3.15 -0.80
C THR A 205 -1.78 3.19 -2.32
N PHE A 206 -2.97 2.92 -2.83
CA PHE A 206 -3.24 2.92 -4.28
C PHE A 206 -2.84 4.21 -5.02
N PRO A 207 -3.24 5.45 -4.61
CA PRO A 207 -2.78 6.67 -5.29
C PRO A 207 -1.26 6.89 -5.21
N TYR A 208 -0.59 6.37 -4.18
CA TYR A 208 0.87 6.37 -4.10
C TYR A 208 1.46 5.44 -5.16
N GLU A 209 0.97 4.19 -5.25
CA GLU A 209 1.45 3.22 -6.25
C GLU A 209 1.25 3.73 -7.68
N VAL A 210 0.14 4.40 -7.97
CA VAL A 210 -0.14 5.08 -9.25
C VAL A 210 0.93 6.14 -9.55
N THR A 211 1.35 6.89 -8.54
CA THR A 211 2.39 7.91 -8.65
C THR A 211 3.76 7.31 -8.96
N GLU A 212 4.14 6.25 -8.24
CA GLU A 212 5.45 5.58 -8.41
C GLU A 212 5.64 5.01 -9.82
N ARG A 213 4.56 4.49 -10.43
CA ARG A 213 4.60 4.03 -11.83
C ARG A 213 4.48 5.15 -12.87
N GLY A 214 4.47 6.42 -12.45
CA GLY A 214 4.40 7.58 -13.34
C GLY A 214 3.04 7.77 -14.01
N CYS A 215 1.97 7.34 -13.34
CA CYS A 215 0.61 7.42 -13.82
C CYS A 215 -0.21 8.48 -13.06
N ALA A 216 -1.33 8.90 -13.66
CA ALA A 216 -2.29 9.79 -13.03
C ALA A 216 -3.70 9.18 -13.05
N LEU A 217 -4.39 9.22 -11.91
CA LEU A 217 -5.79 8.80 -11.80
C LEU A 217 -6.68 9.66 -12.70
N SER A 218 -7.53 9.01 -13.51
CA SER A 218 -8.36 9.66 -14.54
C SER A 218 -9.81 9.19 -14.56
N PHE A 219 -10.20 8.31 -13.64
CA PHE A 219 -11.57 7.81 -13.54
C PHE A 219 -12.57 8.89 -13.12
N THR A 220 -13.84 8.73 -13.51
CA THR A 220 -14.89 9.71 -13.23
C THR A 220 -15.84 9.22 -12.16
N HIS A 221 -15.89 9.94 -11.04
CA HIS A 221 -16.78 9.68 -9.90
C HIS A 221 -17.86 10.77 -9.71
N GLN A 222 -17.69 11.95 -10.30
CA GLN A 222 -18.64 13.05 -10.17
C GLN A 222 -19.91 12.82 -11.02
N HIS A 223 -21.05 13.32 -10.53
CA HIS A 223 -22.29 13.31 -11.31
C HIS A 223 -22.14 14.25 -12.51
N PRO A 224 -22.55 13.85 -13.73
CA PRO A 224 -22.69 14.83 -14.81
C PRO A 224 -23.64 15.94 -14.35
N PRO A 225 -23.36 17.22 -14.62
CA PRO A 225 -24.29 18.29 -14.26
C PRO A 225 -25.66 18.01 -14.89
N ASP A 226 -26.73 18.37 -14.17
CA ASP A 226 -28.10 18.25 -14.69
C ASP A 226 -28.21 18.96 -16.05
N PRO A 227 -28.78 18.31 -17.08
CA PRO A 227 -28.85 18.88 -18.43
C PRO A 227 -29.64 20.20 -18.47
N GLU A 228 -30.48 20.47 -17.46
CA GLU A 228 -31.24 21.72 -17.34
C GLU A 228 -30.47 22.88 -16.68
N THR A 229 -29.37 22.59 -15.96
CA THR A 229 -28.60 23.62 -15.23
C THR A 229 -27.29 23.98 -15.93
N SER A 230 -26.83 23.14 -16.85
CA SER A 230 -25.69 23.44 -17.72
C SER A 230 -26.18 23.96 -19.07
N GLY A 231 -25.97 25.26 -19.33
CA GLY A 231 -25.94 25.77 -20.70
C GLY A 231 -25.04 24.90 -21.58
N GLU A 232 -25.39 24.81 -22.87
CA GLU A 232 -24.80 23.86 -23.84
C GLU A 232 -23.33 23.53 -23.57
N PRO A 233 -22.95 22.24 -23.44
CA PRO A 233 -21.55 21.87 -23.32
C PRO A 233 -20.84 22.21 -24.63
N GLN A 234 -19.98 23.23 -24.61
CA GLN A 234 -19.16 23.62 -25.77
C GLN A 234 -18.03 22.63 -26.11
N HIS A 235 -17.98 21.43 -25.52
CA HIS A 235 -16.97 20.44 -25.89
C HIS A 235 -17.50 19.01 -25.91
N PRO A 236 -17.04 18.18 -26.86
CA PRO A 236 -17.62 16.87 -27.11
C PRO A 236 -17.41 15.94 -25.91
N VAL A 237 -18.43 15.13 -25.66
CA VAL A 237 -18.40 13.90 -24.88
C VAL A 237 -17.07 13.17 -25.09
N LEU A 238 -16.32 12.95 -24.00
CA LEU A 238 -15.09 12.17 -23.97
C LEU A 238 -15.30 10.85 -24.76
N GLU A 239 -14.65 10.75 -25.91
CA GLU A 239 -14.57 9.52 -26.68
C GLU A 239 -14.01 8.41 -25.79
N LYS A 240 -14.52 7.18 -25.98
CA LYS A 240 -14.02 5.97 -25.32
C LYS A 240 -12.51 5.86 -25.56
N GLU A 241 -11.70 6.16 -24.55
CA GLU A 241 -10.25 5.92 -24.60
C GLU A 241 -10.04 4.40 -24.70
N LYS A 242 -9.43 3.93 -25.79
CA LYS A 242 -9.16 2.50 -26.03
C LYS A 242 -8.21 1.95 -24.95
N PRO A 243 -8.38 0.68 -24.52
CA PRO A 243 -7.42 0.01 -23.65
C PRO A 243 -6.05 -0.08 -24.32
N CYS A 244 -4.99 0.01 -23.52
CA CYS A 244 -3.61 -0.09 -23.97
C CYS A 244 -3.30 -1.47 -24.57
N ASN A 245 -3.30 -1.56 -25.91
CA ASN A 245 -2.51 -2.56 -26.63
C ASN A 245 -1.32 -1.82 -27.25
N GLY A 246 -0.19 -1.79 -26.54
CA GLY A 246 1.04 -1.18 -27.04
C GLY A 246 1.68 -2.04 -28.13
N GLU A 247 1.80 -1.49 -29.34
CA GLU A 247 2.75 -1.98 -30.33
C GLU A 247 4.18 -1.68 -29.83
N ARG A 248 5.01 -2.71 -29.80
CA ARG A 248 6.41 -2.65 -29.34
C ARG A 248 7.24 -1.84 -30.33
N ASN A 249 7.93 -0.81 -29.84
CA ASN A 249 9.16 -0.34 -30.45
C ASN A 249 10.31 -0.75 -29.53
N GLU A 250 11.10 -1.71 -30.01
CA GLU A 250 12.34 -2.17 -29.39
C GLU A 250 13.40 -1.08 -29.58
N GLU A 251 13.52 -0.15 -28.63
CA GLU A 251 14.74 0.61 -28.35
C GLU A 251 14.44 1.55 -27.17
N GLU A 252 15.22 1.39 -26.09
CA GLU A 252 15.12 2.05 -24.75
C GLU A 252 14.08 1.47 -23.77
N SER A 253 14.37 0.28 -23.24
CA SER A 253 13.68 -0.27 -22.06
C SER A 253 14.37 0.18 -20.76
N ASP A 254 13.75 1.11 -20.01
CA ASP A 254 14.04 1.31 -18.59
C ASP A 254 13.57 0.07 -17.81
N PRO A 255 14.39 -0.57 -16.95
CA PRO A 255 14.16 -1.95 -16.50
C PRO A 255 13.21 -2.12 -15.29
N GLU A 256 12.23 -1.23 -15.05
CA GLU A 256 11.46 -1.27 -13.78
C GLU A 256 9.94 -0.99 -13.84
N ILE A 257 9.28 -1.03 -15.01
CA ILE A 257 7.80 -0.88 -15.05
C ILE A 257 7.16 -2.17 -15.54
N ASP A 258 6.58 -2.93 -14.60
CA ASP A 258 5.66 -4.00 -14.92
C ASP A 258 4.35 -3.41 -15.48
N GLN A 259 4.27 -3.32 -16.81
CA GLN A 259 3.11 -2.81 -17.54
C GLN A 259 1.82 -3.60 -17.28
N SER A 260 1.90 -4.80 -16.67
CA SER A 260 0.73 -5.59 -16.28
C SER A 260 -0.04 -5.02 -15.07
N SER A 261 0.54 -4.03 -14.37
CA SER A 261 -0.04 -3.39 -13.19
C SER A 261 -0.90 -2.15 -13.48
N ILE A 262 -0.88 -1.63 -14.72
CA ILE A 262 -1.61 -0.42 -15.10
C ILE A 262 -3.10 -0.76 -15.25
N THR A 263 -3.94 -0.03 -14.52
CA THR A 263 -5.39 -0.20 -14.50
C THR A 263 -6.06 0.75 -15.51
N SER A 264 -7.35 0.56 -15.79
CA SER A 264 -8.11 1.52 -16.60
C SER A 264 -8.51 2.80 -15.84
N TYR A 265 -8.19 2.88 -14.55
CA TYR A 265 -8.50 4.04 -13.70
C TYR A 265 -7.44 5.14 -13.82
N GLU A 266 -6.40 4.93 -14.62
CA GLU A 266 -5.24 5.78 -14.70
C GLU A 266 -4.71 5.93 -16.14
N ILE A 267 -3.94 6.99 -16.36
CA ILE A 267 -3.21 7.24 -17.60
C ILE A 267 -1.71 7.24 -17.34
N CYS A 268 -0.93 6.53 -18.17
CA CYS A 268 0.52 6.48 -18.06
C CYS A 268 1.19 7.64 -18.79
N LEU A 269 1.70 8.62 -18.03
CA LEU A 269 2.25 9.87 -18.58
C LEU A 269 3.67 9.73 -19.13
N LYS A 270 4.23 8.50 -19.13
CA LYS A 270 5.46 8.16 -19.86
C LYS A 270 5.20 7.82 -21.34
N GLU A 271 3.95 7.65 -21.74
CA GLU A 271 3.61 7.32 -23.13
C GLU A 271 3.78 8.53 -24.07
N LYS A 272 4.41 8.31 -25.23
CA LYS A 272 4.71 9.36 -26.22
C LYS A 272 3.48 10.16 -26.68
N ARG A 273 2.28 9.59 -26.61
CA ARG A 273 1.02 10.29 -26.96
C ARG A 273 0.77 11.54 -26.10
N TYR A 274 1.35 11.62 -24.90
CA TYR A 274 1.18 12.76 -24.01
C TYR A 274 2.21 13.88 -24.24
N ARG A 275 3.21 13.67 -25.10
CA ARG A 275 4.29 14.64 -25.37
C ARG A 275 3.79 16.03 -25.78
N GLU A 276 2.70 16.08 -26.54
CA GLU A 276 2.09 17.32 -27.05
C GLU A 276 0.63 17.48 -26.57
N ASP A 277 0.24 16.77 -25.51
CA ASP A 277 -1.07 16.92 -24.89
C ASP A 277 -1.07 18.08 -23.87
N PHE A 278 -1.51 19.26 -24.31
CA PHE A 278 -1.54 20.47 -23.47
C PHE A 278 -2.73 20.54 -22.51
N ARG A 279 -3.59 19.51 -22.46
CA ARG A 279 -4.70 19.43 -21.50
C ARG A 279 -4.19 19.14 -20.08
N PRO A 280 -4.97 19.47 -19.03
CA PRO A 280 -4.65 19.05 -17.66
C PRO A 280 -4.74 17.52 -17.51
N LEU A 281 -4.23 16.96 -16.42
CA LEU A 281 -4.30 15.50 -16.16
C LEU A 281 -5.74 15.00 -16.20
N LEU A 282 -6.65 15.71 -15.51
CA LEU A 282 -8.09 15.48 -15.56
C LEU A 282 -8.84 16.81 -15.70
N ALA A 283 -9.74 16.89 -16.70
CA ALA A 283 -10.59 18.06 -16.90
C ALA A 283 -11.52 18.28 -15.68
N GLY A 284 -11.67 19.53 -15.25
CA GLY A 284 -12.46 19.89 -14.07
C GLY A 284 -11.81 19.59 -12.71
N CYS A 285 -10.60 19.01 -12.67
CA CYS A 285 -9.86 18.81 -11.44
C CYS A 285 -9.35 20.15 -10.88
N THR A 286 -9.53 20.35 -9.57
CA THR A 286 -9.14 21.58 -8.86
C THR A 286 -7.76 21.50 -8.19
N CYS A 287 -7.01 20.39 -8.38
CA CYS A 287 -5.70 20.21 -7.76
C CYS A 287 -4.65 21.19 -8.33
N TYR A 288 -3.56 21.41 -7.58
CA TYR A 288 -2.48 22.31 -8.01
C TYR A 288 -1.91 21.90 -9.38
N CYS A 289 -1.71 20.60 -9.64
CA CYS A 289 -1.18 20.15 -10.92
C CYS A 289 -2.12 20.50 -12.08
N CYS A 290 -3.40 20.12 -12.01
CA CYS A 290 -4.36 20.36 -13.09
C CYS A 290 -4.67 21.85 -13.33
N ARG A 291 -4.48 22.71 -12.33
CA ARG A 291 -4.68 24.16 -12.47
C ARG A 291 -3.52 24.89 -13.16
N ASN A 292 -2.31 24.33 -13.10
CA ASN A 292 -1.09 25.05 -13.49
C ASN A 292 -0.27 24.35 -14.58
N HIS A 293 -0.51 23.05 -14.80
CA HIS A 293 0.35 22.21 -15.62
C HIS A 293 -0.45 21.32 -16.58
N SER A 294 0.19 20.98 -17.71
CA SER A 294 -0.36 20.09 -18.72
C SER A 294 0.20 18.66 -18.61
N ARG A 295 -0.45 17.72 -19.27
CA ARG A 295 0.07 16.34 -19.46
C ARG A 295 1.43 16.36 -20.16
N ALA A 296 1.61 17.19 -21.18
CA ALA A 296 2.89 17.40 -21.86
C ALA A 296 4.01 17.87 -20.93
N TYR A 297 3.71 18.77 -19.99
CA TYR A 297 4.69 19.22 -19.00
C TYR A 297 5.08 18.08 -18.05
N VAL A 298 4.11 17.31 -17.55
CA VAL A 298 4.40 16.16 -16.68
C VAL A 298 5.14 15.05 -17.43
N TYR A 299 4.77 14.78 -18.69
CA TYR A 299 5.51 13.88 -19.59
C TYR A 299 6.98 14.32 -19.72
N HIS A 300 7.22 15.61 -19.93
CA HIS A 300 8.57 16.16 -20.02
C HIS A 300 9.35 15.95 -18.73
N LEU A 301 8.78 16.27 -17.57
CA LEU A 301 9.43 16.06 -16.28
C LEU A 301 9.76 14.58 -16.02
N LEU A 302 8.84 13.66 -16.35
CA LEU A 302 9.07 12.22 -16.23
C LEU A 302 10.21 11.74 -17.13
N THR A 303 10.22 12.20 -18.39
CA THR A 303 11.24 11.82 -19.39
C THR A 303 12.61 12.42 -19.05
N SER A 304 12.62 13.63 -18.48
CA SER A 304 13.82 14.32 -18.00
C SER A 304 14.28 13.84 -16.62
N ARG A 305 13.58 12.86 -16.00
CA ARG A 305 13.90 12.28 -14.68
C ARG A 305 13.93 13.33 -13.55
N GLU A 306 13.04 14.32 -13.63
CA GLU A 306 12.90 15.37 -12.64
C GLU A 306 11.97 14.95 -11.48
N LEU A 307 12.42 15.12 -10.23
CA LEU A 307 11.65 14.73 -9.04
C LEU A 307 10.32 15.49 -8.90
N LEU A 308 10.21 16.66 -9.52
CA LEU A 308 8.98 17.45 -9.54
C LEU A 308 7.80 16.69 -10.16
N ALA A 309 8.06 15.74 -11.09
CA ALA A 309 7.02 14.91 -11.66
C ALA A 309 6.25 14.13 -10.58
N GLY A 310 6.97 13.44 -9.69
CA GLY A 310 6.39 12.67 -8.60
C GLY A 310 5.56 13.54 -7.65
N ILE A 311 6.05 14.74 -7.32
CA ILE A 311 5.32 15.69 -6.45
C ILE A 311 3.99 16.10 -7.09
N LEU A 312 4.00 16.48 -8.38
CA LEU A 312 2.79 16.90 -9.08
C LEU A 312 1.76 15.76 -9.23
N LEU A 313 2.23 14.56 -9.55
CA LEU A 313 1.40 13.36 -9.63
C LEU A 313 0.81 13.01 -8.27
N MET A 314 1.60 13.08 -7.20
CA MET A 314 1.13 12.80 -5.84
C MET A 314 -0.01 13.73 -5.44
N ILE A 315 0.17 15.04 -5.66
CA ILE A 315 -0.87 16.05 -5.38
C ILE A 315 -2.16 15.72 -6.14
N HIS A 316 -2.06 15.36 -7.42
CA HIS A 316 -3.21 15.02 -8.24
C HIS A 316 -3.89 13.73 -7.78
N ASN A 317 -3.13 12.65 -7.62
CA ASN A 317 -3.64 11.31 -7.31
C ASN A 317 -4.33 11.29 -5.95
N PHE A 318 -3.74 11.93 -4.93
CA PHE A 318 -4.38 12.04 -3.62
C PHE A 318 -5.64 12.91 -3.65
N GLN A 319 -5.62 14.05 -4.37
CA GLN A 319 -6.82 14.89 -4.50
C GLN A 319 -7.96 14.13 -5.20
N GLN A 320 -7.67 13.38 -6.25
CA GLN A 320 -8.66 12.56 -6.94
C GLN A 320 -9.23 11.47 -6.04
N TYR A 321 -8.35 10.72 -5.35
CA TYR A 321 -8.75 9.63 -4.48
C TYR A 321 -9.60 10.11 -3.29
N PHE A 322 -9.25 11.23 -2.67
CA PHE A 322 -10.07 11.81 -1.60
C PHE A 322 -11.41 12.36 -2.10
N SER A 323 -11.44 12.95 -3.30
CA SER A 323 -12.68 13.39 -3.95
C SER A 323 -13.60 12.21 -4.28
N PHE A 324 -13.03 11.06 -4.66
CA PHE A 324 -13.75 9.81 -4.83
C PHE A 324 -14.44 9.38 -3.53
N PHE A 325 -13.72 9.30 -2.40
CA PHE A 325 -14.32 8.98 -1.11
C PHE A 325 -15.38 10.00 -0.64
N GLN A 326 -15.23 11.29 -0.98
CA GLN A 326 -16.29 12.27 -0.74
C GLN A 326 -17.56 11.94 -1.55
N SER A 327 -17.40 11.52 -2.79
CA SER A 327 -18.54 11.16 -3.66
C SER A 327 -19.19 9.85 -3.23
N VAL A 328 -18.41 8.88 -2.74
CA VAL A 328 -18.92 7.68 -2.08
C VAL A 328 -19.83 8.04 -0.91
N ARG A 329 -19.38 8.88 0.03
CA ARG A 329 -20.18 9.30 1.19
C ARG A 329 -21.46 10.02 0.79
N ARG A 330 -21.40 10.89 -0.24
CA ARG A 330 -22.60 11.55 -0.80
C ARG A 330 -23.55 10.53 -1.40
N ALA A 331 -23.06 9.60 -2.22
CA ALA A 331 -23.88 8.60 -2.88
C ALA A 331 -24.56 7.65 -1.88
N LEU A 332 -23.89 7.28 -0.79
CA LEU A 332 -24.50 6.53 0.32
C LEU A 332 -25.63 7.31 1.00
N ARG A 333 -25.39 8.59 1.31
CA ARG A 333 -26.39 9.46 1.93
C ARG A 333 -27.60 9.71 1.03
N ASP A 334 -27.35 9.90 -0.27
CA ASP A 334 -28.36 10.30 -1.26
C ASP A 334 -29.03 9.08 -1.93
N GLY A 335 -28.67 7.84 -1.54
CA GLY A 335 -29.25 6.61 -2.09
C GLY A 335 -28.81 6.26 -3.52
N THR A 336 -27.80 6.93 -4.07
CA THR A 336 -27.30 6.79 -5.45
C THR A 336 -26.02 5.97 -5.56
N PHE A 337 -25.71 5.15 -4.55
CA PHE A 337 -24.47 4.36 -4.49
C PHE A 337 -24.32 3.39 -5.68
N GLN A 338 -25.40 2.73 -6.10
CA GLN A 338 -25.36 1.81 -7.25
C GLN A 338 -25.05 2.53 -8.57
N ASP A 339 -25.51 3.76 -8.75
CA ASP A 339 -25.20 4.56 -9.94
C ASP A 339 -23.72 4.95 -9.97
N LEU A 340 -23.16 5.32 -8.82
CA LEU A 340 -21.73 5.57 -8.67
C LEU A 340 -20.92 4.30 -9.01
N LYS A 341 -21.33 3.14 -8.49
CA LYS A 341 -20.67 1.87 -8.77
C LYS A 341 -20.68 1.51 -10.25
N GLN A 342 -21.82 1.61 -10.91
CA GLN A 342 -21.92 1.41 -12.35
C GLN A 342 -21.05 2.39 -13.14
N ARG A 343 -20.98 3.66 -12.71
CA ARG A 343 -20.14 4.68 -13.39
C ARG A 343 -18.65 4.34 -13.32
N ILE A 344 -18.18 3.87 -12.17
CA ILE A 344 -16.79 3.44 -11.98
C ILE A 344 -16.51 2.17 -12.81
N GLN A 345 -17.42 1.19 -12.78
CA GLN A 345 -17.26 -0.09 -13.48
C GLN A 345 -17.37 0.04 -15.01
N ARG A 346 -18.17 0.96 -15.56
CA ARG A 346 -18.27 1.19 -17.02
C ARG A 346 -16.96 1.67 -17.66
N ARG A 347 -15.98 2.10 -16.84
CA ARG A 347 -14.62 2.44 -17.28
C ARG A 347 -13.57 1.42 -16.83
N ALA A 348 -13.97 0.35 -16.14
CA ALA A 348 -13.18 -0.87 -16.03
C ALA A 348 -13.23 -1.58 -17.40
N PRO A 349 -12.12 -2.18 -17.89
CA PRO A 349 -12.05 -2.76 -19.22
C PRO A 349 -13.02 -3.94 -19.41
#